data_AF-A0A0L8LBQ0-F1
#
_entry.id   AF-A0A0L8LBQ0-F1
#
_cell.length_a   1.000
_cell.length_b   1.000
_cell.length_c   1.000
_cell.angle_alpha   90.00
_cell.angle_beta   90.00
_cell.angle_gamma   90.00
#
_symmetry.space_group_name_H-M   'P 1'
#
loop_
_entity.id
_entity.type
_entity.pdbx_description
1 polymer ?
#
loop_
_entity_poly.entity_id
_entity_poly.type
_entity_poly.pdbx_seq_one_letter_code
_entity_poly.pdbx_strand_id
1 'polypeptide(L)'
;MGGFSLDSVGAVVGSGRAVISADDSTVVAAVQDTLRDGRSATFYLTPEQAAAVKSWYWTPKRVAERGLEPVSNEELQRIGTELRVEDMGHSYSNRVVCECGAVYGAFEFVQQGIAEHGKDQVDAVFDLEGVYVMRVNPVNSAVCPACTRRILVGHEYDMTNRYGCCRSEPPV
;
A
#
# COMPACT_ATOMS: atom_id res chain seq x y z
N MET A 1 -5.85 7.02 -26.91
CA MET A 1 -7.10 6.98 -26.12
C MET A 1 -7.41 5.53 -25.85
N GLY A 2 -7.06 5.03 -24.67
CA GLY A 2 -7.46 3.68 -24.24
C GLY A 2 -8.94 3.71 -23.92
N GLY A 3 -9.75 2.95 -24.66
CA GLY A 3 -11.18 2.82 -24.39
C GLY A 3 -11.40 2.04 -23.11
N PHE A 4 -12.30 2.53 -22.26
CA PHE A 4 -12.78 1.81 -21.08
C PHE A 4 -13.60 0.58 -21.53
N SER A 5 -13.15 -0.63 -21.19
CA SER A 5 -13.90 -1.86 -21.49
C SER A 5 -14.94 -2.11 -20.41
N LEU A 6 -16.22 -2.17 -20.80
CA LEU A 6 -17.31 -2.51 -19.88
C LEU A 6 -17.25 -3.97 -19.42
N ASP A 7 -16.59 -4.86 -20.18
CA ASP A 7 -16.41 -6.26 -19.78
C ASP A 7 -15.52 -6.37 -18.53
N SER A 8 -14.49 -5.52 -18.44
CA SER A 8 -13.63 -5.42 -17.25
C SER A 8 -14.39 -4.91 -16.03
N VAL A 9 -15.35 -4.00 -16.24
CA VAL A 9 -16.26 -3.54 -15.16
C VAL A 9 -17.17 -4.67 -14.70
N GLY A 10 -17.73 -5.43 -15.64
CA GLY A 10 -18.59 -6.58 -15.35
C GLY A 10 -17.88 -7.61 -14.49
N ALA A 11 -16.61 -7.91 -14.77
CA ALA A 11 -15.80 -8.81 -13.96
C ALA A 11 -15.57 -8.29 -12.53
N VAL A 12 -15.23 -7.00 -12.38
CA VAL A 12 -15.03 -6.37 -11.07
C VAL A 12 -16.32 -6.39 -10.26
N VAL A 13 -17.44 -5.97 -10.85
CA VAL A 13 -18.75 -5.94 -10.18
C VAL A 13 -19.24 -7.36 -9.85
N GLY A 14 -19.08 -8.30 -10.78
CA GLY A 14 -19.42 -9.71 -10.58
C GLY A 14 -18.64 -10.39 -9.44
N SER A 15 -17.48 -9.85 -9.07
CA SER A 15 -16.70 -10.30 -7.91
C SER A 15 -17.16 -9.70 -6.57
N GLY A 16 -18.26 -8.94 -6.55
CA GLY A 16 -18.81 -8.29 -5.36
C GLY A 16 -18.15 -6.96 -5.00
N ARG A 17 -17.37 -6.38 -5.92
CA ARG A 17 -16.71 -5.07 -5.74
C ARG A 17 -17.55 -3.95 -6.36
N ALA A 18 -17.38 -2.73 -5.87
CA ALA A 18 -17.99 -1.55 -6.46
C ALA A 18 -17.02 -0.86 -7.43
N VAL A 19 -17.55 -0.34 -8.54
CA VAL A 19 -16.85 0.59 -9.43
C VAL A 19 -17.58 1.92 -9.39
N ILE A 20 -16.84 2.99 -9.09
CA ILE A 20 -17.37 4.35 -9.00
C ILE A 20 -16.66 5.19 -10.06
N SER A 21 -17.42 5.88 -10.91
CA SER A 21 -16.90 6.87 -11.85
C SER A 21 -17.36 8.24 -11.37
N ALA A 22 -16.38 9.10 -11.04
CA ALA A 22 -16.61 10.45 -10.54
C ALA A 22 -15.42 11.33 -10.95
N ASP A 23 -15.54 12.64 -10.77
CA ASP A 23 -14.41 13.55 -10.92
C ASP A 23 -13.35 13.33 -9.83
N ASP A 24 -12.13 13.83 -10.07
CA ASP A 24 -10.99 13.64 -9.17
C ASP A 24 -11.26 14.14 -7.75
N SER A 25 -11.97 15.25 -7.59
CA SER A 25 -12.23 15.82 -6.27
C SER A 25 -13.17 14.94 -5.45
N THR A 26 -14.19 14.36 -6.09
CA THR A 26 -15.10 13.40 -5.47
C THR A 26 -14.37 12.12 -5.07
N VAL A 27 -13.48 11.60 -5.93
CA VAL A 27 -12.67 10.41 -5.61
C VAL A 27 -11.74 10.69 -4.42
N VAL A 28 -11.01 11.80 -4.42
CA VAL A 28 -10.11 12.19 -3.32
C VAL A 28 -10.90 12.35 -2.01
N ALA A 29 -12.06 13.01 -2.05
CA ALA A 29 -12.92 13.15 -0.87
C ALA A 29 -13.38 11.80 -0.32
N ALA A 30 -13.74 10.84 -1.18
CA ALA A 30 -14.13 9.49 -0.74
C ALA A 30 -12.98 8.76 0.00
N VAL A 31 -11.72 8.93 -0.43
CA VAL A 31 -10.56 8.39 0.30
C VAL A 31 -10.42 9.06 1.66
N GLN A 32 -10.51 10.39 1.71
CA GLN A 32 -10.41 11.17 2.95
C GLN A 32 -11.51 10.82 3.94
N ASP A 33 -12.75 10.64 3.50
CA ASP A 33 -13.89 10.26 4.34
C ASP A 33 -13.71 8.84 4.87
N THR A 34 -13.30 7.91 4.02
CA THR A 34 -13.01 6.52 4.45
C THR A 34 -11.96 6.51 5.56
N LEU A 35 -10.91 7.31 5.42
CA LEU A 35 -9.87 7.46 6.44
C LEU A 35 -10.39 8.16 7.69
N ARG A 36 -11.18 9.24 7.58
CA ARG A 36 -11.73 9.95 8.74
C ARG A 36 -12.68 9.08 9.56
N ASP A 37 -13.44 8.22 8.89
CA ASP A 37 -14.42 7.33 9.53
C ASP A 37 -13.79 6.04 10.09
N GLY A 38 -12.47 5.86 9.98
CA GLY A 38 -11.80 4.64 10.44
C GLY A 38 -12.18 3.39 9.63
N ARG A 39 -12.75 3.56 8.43
CA ARG A 39 -13.18 2.46 7.57
C ARG A 39 -12.00 1.90 6.77
N SER A 40 -12.07 0.61 6.42
CA SER A 40 -11.05 -0.04 5.58
C SER A 40 -11.52 -0.15 4.14
N ALA A 41 -10.66 0.25 3.19
CA ALA A 41 -10.92 0.09 1.76
C ALA A 41 -9.62 0.07 0.95
N THR A 42 -9.70 -0.46 -0.27
CA THR A 42 -8.63 -0.35 -1.27
C THR A 42 -9.16 0.49 -2.44
N PHE A 43 -8.44 1.54 -2.78
CA PHE A 43 -8.73 2.41 -3.91
C PHE A 43 -7.70 2.18 -5.02
N TYR A 44 -8.16 2.13 -6.26
CA TYR A 44 -7.33 2.10 -7.47
C TYR A 44 -7.43 3.50 -8.09
N LEU A 45 -6.40 4.30 -7.89
CA LEU A 45 -6.38 5.73 -8.19
C LEU A 45 -5.53 6.01 -9.43
N THR A 46 -5.80 7.11 -10.11
CA THR A 46 -4.81 7.66 -11.05
C THR A 46 -3.61 8.22 -10.27
N PRO A 47 -2.45 8.41 -10.93
CA PRO A 47 -1.29 9.05 -10.29
C PRO A 47 -1.61 10.43 -9.72
N GLU A 48 -2.44 11.22 -10.40
CA GLU A 48 -2.85 12.56 -9.97
C GLU A 48 -3.73 12.51 -8.71
N GLN A 49 -4.71 11.60 -8.68
CA GLN A 49 -5.57 11.39 -7.52
C GLN A 49 -4.74 10.92 -6.31
N ALA A 50 -3.81 9.98 -6.52
CA ALA A 50 -2.93 9.50 -5.48
C ALA A 50 -2.00 10.62 -4.96
N ALA A 51 -1.45 11.46 -5.84
CA ALA A 51 -0.64 12.61 -5.45
C ALA A 51 -1.43 13.61 -4.60
N ALA A 52 -2.70 13.86 -4.96
CA ALA A 52 -3.59 14.73 -4.19
C ALA A 52 -3.85 14.16 -2.78
N VAL A 53 -4.17 12.87 -2.65
CA VAL A 53 -4.34 12.23 -1.33
C VAL A 53 -3.05 12.26 -0.52
N LYS A 54 -1.91 11.90 -1.14
CA LYS A 54 -0.60 11.87 -0.48
C LYS A 54 -0.16 13.23 0.03
N SER A 55 -0.34 14.29 -0.76
CA SER A 55 0.04 15.66 -0.35
C SER A 55 -0.78 16.16 0.85
N TRP A 56 -2.04 15.71 0.96
CA TRP A 56 -2.87 15.97 2.13
C TRP A 56 -2.50 15.10 3.35
N TYR A 57 -2.28 13.80 3.14
CA TYR A 57 -2.08 12.84 4.23
C TYR A 57 -0.65 12.87 4.79
N TRP A 58 0.37 12.80 3.93
CA TRP A 58 1.78 12.66 4.31
C TRP A 58 2.45 14.01 4.56
N THR A 59 2.03 14.68 5.63
CA THR A 59 2.73 15.88 6.12
C THR A 59 4.12 15.51 6.67
N PRO A 60 5.11 16.44 6.67
CA PRO A 60 6.42 16.19 7.27
C PRO A 60 6.34 15.72 8.72
N LYS A 61 5.39 16.27 9.49
CA LYS A 61 5.11 15.85 10.87
C LYS A 61 4.69 14.38 10.91
N ARG A 62 3.72 13.98 10.09
CA ARG A 62 3.24 12.60 10.06
C ARG A 62 4.32 11.62 9.58
N VAL A 63 5.11 11.99 8.57
CA VAL A 63 6.26 11.18 8.11
C VAL A 63 7.22 10.90 9.27
N ALA A 64 7.57 11.94 10.05
CA ALA A 64 8.44 11.79 11.21
C ALA A 64 7.81 10.95 12.34
N GLU A 65 6.54 11.20 12.68
CA GLU A 65 5.82 10.46 13.73
C GLU A 65 5.63 8.97 13.39
N ARG A 66 5.46 8.65 12.10
CA ARG A 66 5.31 7.27 11.62
C ARG A 66 6.65 6.56 11.38
N GLY A 67 7.77 7.28 11.48
CA GLY A 67 9.10 6.73 11.20
C GLY A 67 9.22 6.26 9.75
N LEU A 68 8.55 6.95 8.82
CA LEU A 68 8.57 6.57 7.41
C LEU A 68 9.87 7.06 6.78
N GLU A 69 10.73 6.13 6.35
CA GLU A 69 12.05 6.42 5.82
C GLU A 69 12.19 5.85 4.40
N PRO A 70 13.08 6.40 3.55
CA PRO A 70 13.43 5.77 2.29
C PRO A 70 13.94 4.34 2.50
N VAL A 71 13.46 3.41 1.69
CA VAL A 71 14.01 2.05 1.60
C VAL A 71 15.41 2.16 1.01
N SER A 72 16.40 1.57 1.68
CA SER A 72 17.80 1.71 1.26
C SER A 72 18.06 0.96 -0.04
N ASN A 73 19.10 1.37 -0.77
CA ASN A 73 19.49 0.69 -2.02
C ASN A 73 19.87 -0.77 -1.77
N GLU A 74 20.51 -1.07 -0.63
CA GLU A 74 20.85 -2.44 -0.24
C GLU A 74 19.60 -3.29 -0.01
N GLU A 75 18.56 -2.73 0.59
CA GLU A 75 17.30 -3.45 0.79
C GLU A 75 16.53 -3.62 -0.52
N LEU A 76 16.44 -2.58 -1.36
CA LEU A 76 15.85 -2.71 -2.70
C LEU A 76 16.57 -3.78 -3.52
N GLN A 77 17.90 -3.83 -3.45
CA GLN A 77 18.69 -4.87 -4.10
C GLN A 77 18.38 -6.25 -3.55
N ARG A 78 18.26 -6.41 -2.22
CA ARG A 78 17.86 -7.69 -1.61
C ARG A 78 16.47 -8.13 -2.03
N ILE A 79 15.50 -7.21 -2.11
CA ILE A 79 14.16 -7.53 -2.63
C ILE A 79 14.26 -8.02 -4.09
N GLY A 80 15.02 -7.31 -4.92
CA GLY A 80 15.24 -7.70 -6.31
C GLY A 80 15.90 -9.06 -6.48
N THR A 81 16.93 -9.38 -5.67
CA THR A 81 17.70 -10.63 -5.83
C THR A 81 17.07 -11.81 -5.12
N GLU A 82 16.63 -11.65 -3.87
CA GLU A 82 16.13 -12.75 -3.04
C GLU A 82 14.64 -13.03 -3.32
N LEU A 83 13.82 -11.99 -3.50
CA LEU A 83 12.38 -12.13 -3.73
C LEU A 83 12.00 -12.08 -5.23
N ARG A 84 12.97 -11.76 -6.09
CA ARG A 84 12.79 -11.64 -7.56
C ARG A 84 11.72 -10.63 -7.95
N VAL A 85 11.52 -9.58 -7.16
CA VAL A 85 10.59 -8.49 -7.46
C VAL A 85 11.39 -7.35 -8.09
N GLU A 86 11.16 -7.11 -9.37
CA GLU A 86 11.88 -6.10 -10.13
C GLU A 86 11.27 -4.71 -9.93
N ASP A 87 12.15 -3.69 -9.94
CA ASP A 87 11.80 -2.26 -9.97
C ASP A 87 10.63 -1.81 -9.07
N MET A 88 10.87 -1.81 -7.76
CA MET A 88 9.97 -1.17 -6.79
C MET A 88 10.05 0.38 -6.80
N GLY A 89 10.92 0.96 -7.64
CA GLY A 89 11.22 2.38 -7.64
C GLY A 89 11.66 2.91 -6.28
N HIS A 90 11.55 4.23 -6.10
CA HIS A 90 11.80 4.85 -4.79
C HIS A 90 10.71 4.39 -3.80
N SER A 91 11.06 3.74 -2.72
CA SER A 91 10.07 3.27 -1.75
C SER A 91 10.32 3.89 -0.40
N TYR A 92 9.26 4.04 0.37
CA TYR A 92 9.29 4.50 1.75
C TYR A 92 8.60 3.46 2.63
N SER A 93 9.17 3.18 3.79
CA SER A 93 8.60 2.24 4.74
C SER A 93 9.08 2.53 6.15
N ASN A 94 8.22 2.32 7.13
CA ASN A 94 8.65 2.33 8.53
C ASN A 94 9.25 0.98 8.94
N ARG A 95 10.03 1.01 10.03
CA ARG A 95 10.63 -0.19 10.63
C ARG A 95 9.92 -0.52 11.92
N VAL A 96 9.32 -1.70 11.96
CA VAL A 96 8.60 -2.17 13.15
C VAL A 96 9.39 -3.28 13.82
N VAL A 97 9.75 -3.08 15.08
CA VAL A 97 10.50 -4.07 15.86
C VAL A 97 9.51 -5.02 16.52
N CYS A 98 9.64 -6.31 16.23
CA CYS A 98 8.89 -7.36 16.91
C CYS A 98 9.43 -7.57 18.33
N GLU A 99 8.60 -8.12 19.23
CA GLU A 99 9.02 -8.49 20.59
C GLU A 99 10.21 -9.46 20.64
N CYS A 100 10.43 -10.26 19.59
CA CYS A 100 11.62 -11.13 19.51
C CYS A 100 12.90 -10.41 19.06
N GLY A 101 12.84 -9.09 18.82
CA GLY A 101 13.96 -8.27 18.37
C GLY A 101 14.15 -8.22 16.85
N ALA A 102 13.47 -9.06 16.07
CA ALA A 102 13.50 -8.98 14.62
C ALA A 102 12.79 -7.72 14.11
N VAL A 103 13.29 -7.15 13.02
CA VAL A 103 12.71 -5.98 12.35
C VAL A 103 11.82 -6.43 11.20
N TYR A 104 10.71 -5.74 11.03
CA TYR A 104 9.80 -5.87 9.90
C TYR A 104 9.77 -4.54 9.15
N GLY A 105 10.16 -4.56 7.87
CA GLY A 105 10.14 -3.40 6.98
C GLY A 105 9.70 -3.76 5.57
N ALA A 106 10.25 -3.08 4.55
CA ALA A 106 9.84 -3.27 3.17
C ALA A 106 10.13 -4.69 2.65
N PHE A 107 11.31 -5.25 2.97
CA PHE A 107 11.65 -6.61 2.57
C PHE A 107 10.68 -7.64 3.15
N GLU A 108 10.45 -7.61 4.46
CA GLU A 108 9.54 -8.55 5.14
C GLU A 108 8.09 -8.35 4.66
N PHE A 109 7.70 -7.12 4.35
CA PHE A 109 6.41 -6.82 3.76
C PHE A 109 6.20 -7.48 2.39
N VAL A 110 7.16 -7.34 1.48
CA VAL A 110 7.09 -8.00 0.16
C VAL A 110 7.13 -9.51 0.31
N GLN A 111 8.00 -10.03 1.19
CA GLN A 111 8.10 -11.46 1.47
C GLN A 111 6.77 -12.02 1.98
N GLN A 112 6.12 -11.35 2.93
CA GLN A 112 4.80 -11.74 3.43
C GLN A 112 3.75 -11.70 2.32
N GLY A 113 3.75 -10.65 1.48
CA GLY A 113 2.83 -10.55 0.35
C GLY A 113 2.95 -11.74 -0.62
N ILE A 114 4.18 -12.15 -0.94
CA ILE A 114 4.43 -13.31 -1.80
C ILE A 114 3.93 -14.60 -1.14
N ALA A 115 4.17 -14.76 0.17
CA ALA A 115 3.73 -15.95 0.91
C ALA A 115 2.20 -16.05 1.01
N GLU A 116 1.49 -14.92 1.15
CA GLU A 116 0.03 -14.88 1.31
C GLU A 116 -0.75 -14.94 -0.01
N HIS A 117 -0.22 -14.30 -1.07
CA HIS A 117 -0.95 -14.06 -2.31
C HIS A 117 -0.33 -14.74 -3.53
N GLY A 118 0.88 -15.27 -3.40
CA GLY A 118 1.67 -15.78 -4.52
C GLY A 118 2.41 -14.66 -5.25
N LYS A 119 3.55 -15.02 -5.84
CA LYS A 119 4.43 -14.07 -6.54
C LYS A 119 3.72 -13.36 -7.69
N ASP A 120 2.97 -14.09 -8.51
CA ASP A 120 2.29 -13.53 -9.69
C ASP A 120 1.31 -12.41 -9.33
N GLN A 121 0.65 -12.49 -8.16
CA GLN A 121 -0.26 -11.42 -7.72
C GLN A 121 0.50 -10.18 -7.23
N VAL A 122 1.63 -10.39 -6.56
CA VAL A 122 2.49 -9.29 -6.10
C VAL A 122 3.10 -8.58 -7.30
N ASP A 123 3.65 -9.32 -8.26
CA ASP A 123 4.20 -8.76 -9.50
C ASP A 123 3.12 -8.02 -10.28
N ALA A 124 1.92 -8.60 -10.43
CA ALA A 124 0.81 -7.94 -11.12
C ALA A 124 0.41 -6.60 -10.50
N VAL A 125 0.54 -6.42 -9.18
CA VAL A 125 0.29 -5.13 -8.51
C VAL A 125 1.36 -4.11 -8.87
N PHE A 126 2.63 -4.54 -8.94
CA PHE A 126 3.70 -3.65 -9.37
C PHE A 126 3.61 -3.33 -10.85
N ASP A 127 3.13 -4.23 -11.69
CA ASP A 127 3.02 -4.04 -13.15
C ASP A 127 1.81 -3.19 -13.58
N LEU A 128 1.00 -2.70 -12.63
CA LEU A 128 -0.12 -1.80 -12.92
C LEU A 128 0.37 -0.44 -13.43
N GLU A 129 0.41 -0.28 -14.74
CA GLU A 129 0.72 1.00 -15.37
C GLU A 129 -0.42 2.01 -15.20
N GLY A 130 -0.09 3.23 -14.78
CA GLY A 130 -1.05 4.33 -14.66
C GLY A 130 -2.08 4.17 -13.54
N VAL A 131 -1.87 3.23 -12.61
CA VAL A 131 -2.73 3.03 -11.43
C VAL A 131 -1.88 3.00 -10.16
N TYR A 132 -2.34 3.75 -9.16
CA TYR A 132 -1.83 3.69 -7.80
C TYR A 132 -2.83 2.96 -6.91
N VAL A 133 -2.40 1.88 -6.25
CA VAL A 133 -3.22 1.14 -5.30
C VAL A 133 -3.03 1.72 -3.90
N MET A 134 -4.08 2.33 -3.36
CA MET A 134 -4.07 2.90 -2.01
C MET A 134 -4.90 2.07 -1.05
N ARG A 135 -4.26 1.52 -0.01
CA ARG A 135 -4.94 0.82 1.08
C ARG A 135 -5.21 1.74 2.25
N VAL A 136 -6.48 2.04 2.49
CA VAL A 136 -6.93 2.79 3.66
C VAL A 136 -7.24 1.81 4.79
N ASN A 137 -6.67 2.05 5.97
CA ASN A 137 -6.79 1.23 7.17
C ASN A 137 -6.62 -0.28 6.87
N PRO A 138 -5.48 -0.71 6.29
CA PRO A 138 -5.31 -2.11 5.93
C PRO A 138 -5.39 -3.00 7.18
N VAL A 139 -6.22 -4.04 7.08
CA VAL A 139 -6.50 -5.01 8.15
C VAL A 139 -5.45 -6.11 8.27
N ASN A 140 -4.59 -6.28 7.24
CA ASN A 140 -3.53 -7.28 7.27
C ASN A 140 -2.54 -6.91 8.37
N SER A 141 -2.34 -7.83 9.32
CA SER A 141 -1.33 -7.69 10.35
C SER A 141 0.02 -8.06 9.77
N ALA A 142 1.05 -7.25 10.05
CA ALA A 142 2.42 -7.66 9.81
C ALA A 142 2.73 -8.90 10.66
N VAL A 143 3.34 -9.91 10.08
CA VAL A 143 3.71 -11.17 10.73
C VAL A 143 5.23 -11.24 10.77
N CYS A 144 5.79 -11.37 11.97
CA CYS A 144 7.24 -11.47 12.11
C CYS A 144 7.75 -12.76 11.45
N PRO A 145 8.67 -12.70 10.46
CA PRO A 145 9.16 -13.90 9.80
C PRO A 145 10.01 -14.80 10.73
N ALA A 146 10.59 -14.24 11.79
CA ALA A 146 11.45 -14.98 12.71
C ALA A 146 10.67 -15.80 13.76
N CYS A 147 9.56 -15.28 14.27
CA CYS A 147 8.80 -15.94 15.35
C CYS A 147 7.31 -16.15 15.06
N THR A 148 6.87 -15.84 13.83
CA THR A 148 5.50 -16.01 13.31
C THR A 148 4.38 -15.30 14.08
N ARG A 149 4.71 -14.50 15.08
CA ARG A 149 3.76 -13.69 15.83
C ARG A 149 3.32 -12.46 15.04
N ARG A 150 2.06 -12.07 15.25
CA ARG A 150 1.50 -10.82 14.71
C ARG A 150 2.16 -9.64 15.42
N ILE A 151 2.56 -8.66 14.63
CA ILE A 151 3.08 -7.39 15.09
C ILE A 151 1.87 -6.46 15.30
N LEU A 152 1.70 -5.97 16.52
CA LEU A 152 0.54 -5.15 16.92
C LEU A 152 0.68 -3.67 16.53
N VAL A 153 1.90 -3.25 16.18
CA VAL A 153 2.18 -1.90 15.69
C VAL A 153 1.98 -1.86 14.18
N GLY A 154 1.37 -0.78 13.70
CA GLY A 154 1.09 -0.60 12.27
C GLY A 154 2.37 -0.45 11.44
N HIS A 155 2.49 -1.28 10.40
CA HIS A 155 3.43 -1.07 9.30
C HIS A 155 2.80 -0.11 8.28
N GLU A 156 3.57 0.89 7.86
CA GLU A 156 3.19 1.90 6.87
C GLU A 156 4.24 1.96 5.75
N TYR A 157 3.77 2.16 4.51
CA TYR A 157 4.58 2.08 3.30
C TYR A 157 4.01 2.92 2.14
N ASP A 158 4.88 3.38 1.26
CA ASP A 158 4.59 4.02 -0.03
C ASP A 158 5.65 3.59 -1.05
N MET A 159 5.27 2.75 -2.01
CA MET A 159 6.12 2.20 -3.08
C MET A 159 5.80 2.97 -4.36
N THR A 160 6.75 3.81 -4.79
CA THR A 160 6.55 4.94 -5.71
C THR A 160 5.54 4.67 -6.81
N ASN A 161 4.50 5.50 -6.81
CA ASN A 161 3.45 5.60 -7.84
C ASN A 161 2.65 4.32 -8.11
N ARG A 162 2.88 3.24 -7.35
CA ARG A 162 2.22 1.94 -7.58
C ARG A 162 1.37 1.50 -6.40
N TYR A 163 1.89 1.61 -5.18
CA TYR A 163 1.23 0.97 -4.03
C TYR A 163 1.55 1.66 -2.71
N GLY A 164 0.57 1.94 -1.88
CA GLY A 164 0.81 2.49 -0.55
C GLY A 164 -0.36 2.37 0.39
N CYS A 165 -0.18 2.86 1.61
CA CYS A 165 -1.25 2.85 2.60
C CYS A 165 -1.44 4.18 3.33
N CYS A 166 -2.62 4.32 3.91
CA CYS A 166 -2.95 5.37 4.88
C CYS A 166 -3.69 4.72 6.06
N ARG A 167 -3.44 5.20 7.27
CA ARG A 167 -4.09 4.74 8.50
C ARG A 167 -4.67 5.92 9.27
N SER A 168 -5.87 5.74 9.78
CA SER A 168 -6.47 6.68 10.72
C SER A 168 -5.62 6.74 11.98
N GLU A 169 -5.61 7.88 12.64
CA GLU A 169 -5.14 7.92 14.01
C GLU A 169 -6.10 7.07 14.86
N PRO A 170 -5.59 6.24 15.79
CA PRO A 170 -6.48 5.63 16.77
C PRO A 170 -7.25 6.77 17.47
N PRO A 171 -8.56 6.59 17.76
CA PRO A 171 -9.28 7.59 18.54
C PRO A 171 -8.51 7.83 19.85
N VAL A 172 -8.24 9.10 20.13
CA VAL A 172 -7.64 9.56 21.38
C VAL A 172 -8.60 9.26 22.53
#